data_AF-A0A1Y1V1Y5-F1
#
_entry.id   AF-A0A1Y1V1Y5-F1
#
_cell.length_a   1.000
_cell.length_b   1.000
_cell.length_c   1.000
_cell.angle_alpha   90.00
_cell.angle_beta   90.00
_cell.angle_gamma   90.00
#
_symmetry.space_group_name_H-M   'P 1'
#
loop_
_entity.id
_entity.type
_entity.pdbx_description
1 polymer ?
#
loop_
_entity_poly.entity_id
_entity_poly.type
_entity_poly.pdbx_seq_one_letter_code
_entity_poly.pdbx_strand_id
1 'polypeptide(L)'
;MQKGLRGEILYKTLESIFLKQNYKLPKKIYTIIFDYTKGGRVLFSIISCYMLFSSIILPIIKCYNSKKEKNKYFHEPTSSIQYFYKVLNSPPLIEELKSIAIKEFSVENVLFWENYQILQKMVYRYQIEFKKAERIGNPRLVSQYDFEGYYQQQLQTFSVSSMDEYSYDPNMPVPRELMTYYISFYHTFIDSLGPASVNISGSTIKQIYGEMCSYPTIGMFDNAKNEIVEMMYSSIFPILLRQNRKQMNNITIRY
;
A
#
# COMPACT_ATOMS: atom_id res chain seq x y z
N MET A 1 -25.98 -30.43 -77.64
CA MET A 1 -26.03 -30.50 -76.15
C MET A 1 -24.62 -30.78 -75.58
N GLN A 2 -23.64 -29.88 -75.83
CA GLN A 2 -22.22 -30.18 -75.52
C GLN A 2 -21.38 -28.93 -75.15
N LYS A 3 -22.02 -27.81 -74.78
CA LYS A 3 -21.33 -26.58 -74.35
C LYS A 3 -21.33 -26.35 -72.83
N GLY A 4 -22.08 -27.13 -72.05
CA GLY A 4 -22.17 -26.98 -70.58
C GLY A 4 -21.05 -27.66 -69.78
N LEU A 5 -20.43 -28.72 -70.32
CA LEU A 5 -19.50 -29.55 -69.54
C LEU A 5 -18.07 -29.00 -69.44
N ARG A 6 -17.64 -28.12 -70.36
CA ARG A 6 -16.28 -27.56 -70.36
C ARG A 6 -16.08 -26.42 -69.35
N GLY A 7 -17.13 -25.68 -69.00
CA GLY A 7 -17.05 -24.57 -68.04
C GLY A 7 -16.89 -25.03 -66.60
N GLU A 8 -17.65 -26.05 -66.17
CA GLU A 8 -17.57 -26.58 -64.80
C GLU A 8 -16.24 -27.28 -64.49
N ILE A 9 -15.66 -27.98 -65.47
CA ILE A 9 -14.36 -28.64 -65.30
C ILE A 9 -13.25 -27.60 -65.13
N LEU A 10 -13.29 -26.51 -65.90
CA LEU A 10 -12.32 -25.41 -65.78
C LEU A 10 -12.45 -24.67 -64.45
N TYR A 11 -13.67 -24.43 -63.97
CA TYR A 11 -13.90 -23.76 -62.69
C TYR A 11 -13.44 -24.61 -61.50
N LYS A 12 -13.79 -25.90 -61.47
CA LYS A 12 -13.31 -26.83 -60.42
C LYS A 12 -11.80 -27.03 -60.45
N THR A 13 -11.19 -26.98 -61.64
CA THR A 13 -9.74 -27.09 -61.77
C THR A 13 -9.04 -25.83 -61.25
N LEU A 14 -9.54 -24.63 -61.60
CA LEU A 14 -9.00 -23.35 -61.10
C LEU A 14 -9.17 -23.20 -59.58
N GLU A 15 -10.31 -23.61 -59.02
CA GLU A 15 -10.57 -23.58 -57.58
C GLU A 15 -9.66 -24.55 -56.81
N SER A 16 -9.39 -25.73 -57.38
CA SER A 16 -8.44 -26.70 -56.80
C SER A 16 -6.98 -26.23 -56.85
N ILE A 17 -6.61 -25.39 -57.84
CA ILE A 17 -5.27 -24.82 -57.96
C ILE A 17 -5.11 -23.65 -56.97
N PHE A 18 -6.12 -22.78 -56.85
CA PHE A 18 -6.10 -21.66 -55.90
C PHE A 18 -6.11 -22.10 -54.43
N LEU A 19 -6.88 -23.14 -54.09
CA LEU A 19 -6.90 -23.69 -52.72
C LEU A 19 -5.61 -24.42 -52.34
N LYS A 20 -4.84 -24.93 -53.30
CA LYS A 20 -3.60 -25.69 -53.03
C LYS A 20 -2.36 -24.82 -52.82
N GLN A 21 -2.44 -23.54 -53.19
CA GLN A 21 -1.29 -22.63 -53.20
C GLN A 21 -1.11 -21.81 -51.91
N ASN A 22 -2.13 -21.72 -51.04
CA ASN A 22 -2.10 -20.89 -49.83
C ASN A 22 -1.70 -21.60 -48.51
N TYR A 23 -1.64 -22.94 -48.45
CA TYR A 23 -1.38 -23.66 -47.18
C TYR A 23 0.07 -24.17 -47.01
N LYS A 24 0.96 -24.01 -48.00
CA LYS A 24 2.34 -24.54 -47.97
C LYS A 24 3.43 -23.53 -47.59
N LEU A 25 3.14 -22.23 -47.64
CA LEU A 25 4.10 -21.19 -47.24
C LEU A 25 4.49 -21.24 -45.75
N PRO A 26 3.59 -21.45 -44.78
CA PRO A 26 3.97 -21.36 -43.37
C PRO A 26 4.95 -22.46 -42.97
N LYS A 27 4.73 -23.71 -43.43
CA LYS A 27 5.58 -24.86 -43.05
C LYS A 27 7.04 -24.72 -43.50
N LYS A 28 7.30 -24.15 -44.70
CA LYS A 28 8.66 -23.94 -45.19
C LYS A 28 9.41 -22.88 -44.38
N ILE A 29 8.72 -21.83 -43.95
CA ILE A 29 9.31 -20.79 -43.12
C ILE A 29 9.68 -21.37 -41.75
N TYR A 30 8.80 -22.16 -41.13
CA TYR A 30 9.10 -22.82 -39.85
C TYR A 30 10.31 -23.75 -39.92
N THR A 31 10.45 -24.56 -40.99
CA THR A 31 11.62 -25.44 -41.14
C THR A 31 12.91 -24.65 -41.37
N ILE A 32 12.87 -23.57 -42.18
CA ILE A 32 14.03 -22.69 -42.39
C ILE A 32 14.45 -22.02 -41.07
N ILE A 33 13.48 -21.53 -40.28
CA ILE A 33 13.75 -20.93 -38.96
C ILE A 33 14.31 -21.99 -37.99
N PHE A 34 13.78 -23.20 -37.99
CA PHE A 34 14.24 -24.28 -37.11
C PHE A 34 15.67 -24.72 -37.43
N ASP A 35 15.99 -24.89 -38.71
CA ASP A 35 17.33 -25.24 -39.18
C ASP A 35 18.33 -24.11 -38.91
N TYR A 36 17.94 -22.86 -39.20
CA TYR A 36 18.76 -21.68 -38.93
C TYR A 36 19.05 -21.49 -37.43
N THR A 37 18.07 -21.79 -36.57
CA THR A 37 18.23 -21.68 -35.11
C THR A 37 18.90 -22.90 -34.46
N LYS A 38 19.41 -23.85 -35.26
CA LYS A 38 20.03 -25.11 -34.81
C LYS A 38 19.15 -25.88 -33.82
N GLY A 39 17.86 -26.01 -34.15
CA GLY A 39 16.85 -26.65 -33.33
C GLY A 39 16.33 -25.78 -32.18
N GLY A 40 16.16 -24.47 -32.42
CA GLY A 40 15.62 -23.53 -31.43
C GLY A 40 16.60 -23.06 -30.35
N ARG A 41 17.82 -23.61 -30.28
CA ARG A 41 18.84 -23.22 -29.29
C ARG A 41 19.20 -21.75 -29.38
N VAL A 42 19.38 -21.23 -30.59
CA VAL A 42 19.71 -19.80 -30.79
C VAL A 42 18.57 -18.89 -30.34
N LEU A 43 17.33 -19.28 -30.65
CA LEU A 43 16.13 -18.52 -30.28
C LEU A 43 15.95 -18.51 -28.75
N PHE A 44 16.13 -19.65 -28.10
CA PHE A 44 16.11 -19.74 -26.64
C PHE A 44 17.19 -18.87 -25.98
N SER A 45 18.40 -18.84 -26.53
CA SER A 45 19.47 -17.96 -26.05
C SER A 45 19.12 -16.48 -26.19
N ILE A 46 18.51 -16.07 -27.31
CA ILE A 46 18.08 -14.68 -27.52
C ILE A 46 16.98 -14.29 -26.52
N ILE A 47 15.96 -15.14 -26.34
CA ILE A 47 14.88 -14.89 -25.37
C ILE A 47 15.44 -14.83 -23.94
N SER A 48 16.32 -15.75 -23.56
CA SER A 48 16.94 -15.77 -22.23
C SER A 48 17.77 -14.52 -21.98
N CYS A 49 18.54 -14.08 -22.98
CA CYS A 49 19.32 -12.86 -22.95
C CYS A 49 18.39 -11.62 -22.80
N TYR A 50 17.30 -11.57 -23.56
CA TYR A 50 16.29 -10.53 -23.46
C TYR A 50 15.64 -10.49 -22.08
N MET A 51 15.27 -11.64 -21.51
CA MET A 51 14.67 -11.72 -20.16
C MET A 51 15.65 -11.19 -19.10
N LEU A 52 16.93 -11.58 -19.16
CA LEU A 52 17.97 -11.07 -18.26
C LEU A 52 18.16 -9.56 -18.41
N PHE A 53 18.28 -9.05 -19.64
CA PHE A 53 18.43 -7.62 -19.88
C PHE A 53 17.20 -6.84 -19.42
N SER A 54 15.98 -7.30 -19.73
CA SER A 54 14.75 -6.63 -19.31
C SER A 54 14.63 -6.59 -17.78
N SER A 55 15.03 -7.67 -17.09
CA SER A 55 15.03 -7.75 -15.62
C SER A 55 16.04 -6.82 -14.94
N ILE A 56 17.11 -6.40 -15.62
CA ILE A 56 18.15 -5.51 -15.07
C ILE A 56 17.92 -4.06 -15.51
N ILE A 57 17.67 -3.84 -16.80
CA ILE A 57 17.55 -2.51 -17.39
C ILE A 57 16.27 -1.81 -16.93
N LEU A 58 15.12 -2.52 -16.87
CA LEU A 58 13.86 -1.89 -16.46
C LEU A 58 13.90 -1.35 -15.01
N PRO A 59 14.40 -2.09 -14.00
CA PRO A 59 14.59 -1.54 -12.66
C PRO A 59 15.56 -0.36 -12.60
N ILE A 60 16.66 -0.39 -13.36
CA ILE A 60 17.63 0.71 -13.40
C ILE A 60 16.98 1.98 -13.97
N ILE A 61 16.26 1.88 -15.08
CA ILE A 61 15.55 3.03 -15.67
C ILE A 61 14.51 3.57 -14.69
N LYS A 62 13.72 2.69 -14.05
CA LYS A 62 12.74 3.10 -13.02
C LYS A 62 13.41 3.79 -11.84
N CYS A 63 14.53 3.25 -11.35
CA CYS A 63 15.30 3.81 -10.25
C CYS A 63 15.84 5.21 -10.59
N TYR A 64 16.42 5.37 -11.78
CA TYR A 64 16.95 6.65 -12.23
C TYR A 64 15.86 7.72 -12.36
N ASN A 65 14.72 7.37 -12.97
CA ASN A 65 13.59 8.28 -13.08
C ASN A 65 13.00 8.64 -11.71
N SER A 66 12.88 7.67 -10.80
CA SER A 66 12.44 7.93 -9.42
C SER A 66 13.38 8.88 -8.68
N LYS A 67 14.70 8.71 -8.82
CA LYS A 67 15.70 9.58 -8.17
C LYS A 67 15.66 11.01 -8.72
N LYS A 68 15.54 11.17 -10.05
CA LYS A 68 15.39 12.48 -10.69
C LYS A 68 14.13 13.20 -10.23
N GLU A 69 13.04 12.46 -10.07
CA GLU A 69 11.77 13.00 -9.59
C GLU A 69 11.82 13.40 -8.11
N LYS A 70 12.36 12.55 -7.21
CA LYS A 70 12.50 12.87 -5.77
C LYS A 70 13.19 14.22 -5.55
N ASN A 71 14.27 14.49 -6.27
CA ASN A 71 15.01 15.76 -6.16
C ASN A 71 14.20 17.00 -6.56
N LYS A 72 13.18 16.86 -7.43
CA LYS A 72 12.32 17.98 -7.83
C LYS A 72 11.30 18.34 -6.74
N TYR A 73 10.90 17.38 -5.90
CA TYR A 73 9.83 17.56 -4.92
C TYR A 73 10.30 18.08 -3.56
N PHE A 74 11.59 17.93 -3.22
CA PHE A 74 12.14 18.35 -1.92
C PHE A 74 12.17 19.88 -1.67
N HIS A 75 11.98 20.70 -2.70
CA HIS A 75 12.07 22.16 -2.58
C HIS A 75 10.72 22.88 -2.40
N GLU A 76 9.60 22.17 -2.34
CA GLU A 76 8.28 22.80 -2.19
C GLU A 76 7.75 22.77 -0.75
N PRO A 77 7.08 23.84 -0.26
CA PRO A 77 6.52 23.90 1.10
C PRO A 77 5.42 22.86 1.34
N THR A 78 4.76 22.39 0.29
CA THR A 78 3.77 21.29 0.30
C THR A 78 4.39 19.91 0.54
N SER A 79 5.71 19.80 0.45
CA SER A 79 6.46 18.56 0.74
C SER A 79 6.88 18.46 2.21
N SER A 80 6.52 19.39 3.08
CA SER A 80 6.91 19.35 4.50
C SER A 80 6.22 18.22 5.26
N ILE A 81 6.91 17.67 6.27
CA ILE A 81 6.34 16.66 7.18
C ILE A 81 5.09 17.19 7.92
N GLN A 82 5.05 18.50 8.20
CA GLN A 82 3.89 19.16 8.81
C GLN A 82 2.65 19.08 7.91
N TYR A 83 2.82 19.23 6.60
CA TYR A 83 1.72 19.03 5.66
C TYR A 83 1.30 17.57 5.61
N PHE A 84 2.24 16.63 5.72
CA PHE A 84 1.91 15.21 5.78
C PHE A 84 1.05 14.86 6.99
N TYR A 85 1.29 15.45 8.17
CA TYR A 85 0.38 15.31 9.31
C TYR A 85 -1.04 15.84 9.01
N LYS A 86 -1.17 16.93 8.25
CA LYS A 86 -2.49 17.42 7.80
C LYS A 86 -3.18 16.43 6.86
N VAL A 87 -2.41 15.77 5.98
CA VAL A 87 -2.91 14.70 5.10
C VAL A 87 -3.40 13.51 5.92
N LEU A 88 -2.60 13.06 6.89
CA LEU A 88 -2.94 11.96 7.80
C LEU A 88 -4.17 12.26 8.67
N ASN A 89 -4.46 13.54 8.93
CA ASN A 89 -5.64 13.96 9.69
C ASN A 89 -6.86 14.24 8.81
N SER A 90 -6.76 14.10 7.48
CA SER A 90 -7.85 14.37 6.54
C SER A 90 -8.41 13.06 5.97
N PRO A 91 -9.67 12.67 6.30
CA PRO A 91 -10.30 11.43 5.82
C PRO A 91 -10.21 11.19 4.30
N PRO A 92 -10.51 12.16 3.41
CA PRO A 92 -10.43 11.90 1.97
C PRO A 92 -8.99 11.65 1.49
N LEU A 93 -8.01 12.33 2.08
CA LEU A 93 -6.61 12.22 1.66
C LEU A 93 -5.95 10.95 2.20
N ILE A 94 -6.33 10.51 3.41
CA ILE A 94 -5.82 9.25 3.96
C ILE A 94 -6.36 8.03 3.20
N GLU A 95 -7.60 8.07 2.70
CA GLU A 95 -8.13 7.02 1.81
C GLU A 95 -7.39 6.96 0.47
N GLU A 96 -7.05 8.11 -0.12
CA GLU A 96 -6.20 8.15 -1.31
C GLU A 96 -4.81 7.58 -1.00
N LEU A 97 -4.21 7.99 0.12
CA LEU A 97 -2.91 7.47 0.59
C LEU A 97 -2.94 5.95 0.82
N LYS A 98 -4.02 5.43 1.40
CA LYS A 98 -4.27 3.99 1.60
C LYS A 98 -4.35 3.24 0.28
N SER A 99 -5.03 3.81 -0.72
CA SER A 99 -5.10 3.24 -2.06
C SER A 99 -3.71 3.15 -2.73
N ILE A 100 -2.82 4.11 -2.45
CA ILE A 100 -1.43 4.10 -2.89
C ILE A 100 -0.65 3.03 -2.11
N ALA A 101 -0.80 2.98 -0.79
CA ALA A 101 -0.12 2.01 0.06
C ALA A 101 -0.47 0.56 -0.31
N ILE A 102 -1.73 0.28 -0.69
CA ILE A 102 -2.15 -1.03 -1.21
C ILE A 102 -1.39 -1.38 -2.50
N LYS A 103 -1.23 -0.43 -3.42
CA LYS A 103 -0.50 -0.64 -4.68
C LYS A 103 1.00 -0.83 -4.46
N GLU A 104 1.54 -0.20 -3.42
CA GLU A 104 2.95 -0.28 -3.02
C GLU A 104 3.20 -1.37 -1.96
N PHE A 105 2.22 -2.25 -1.68
CA PHE A 105 2.32 -3.33 -0.68
C PHE A 105 2.86 -2.87 0.69
N SER A 106 2.40 -1.70 1.14
CA SER A 106 2.81 -1.06 2.41
C SER A 106 1.60 -0.54 3.20
N VAL A 107 0.45 -1.20 3.04
CA VAL A 107 -0.84 -0.80 3.65
C VAL A 107 -0.81 -0.90 5.17
N GLU A 108 -0.01 -1.81 5.72
CA GLU A 108 0.20 -2.02 7.15
C GLU A 108 0.65 -0.75 7.86
N ASN A 109 1.44 0.12 7.21
CA ASN A 109 1.88 1.40 7.78
C ASN A 109 0.71 2.38 7.98
N VAL A 110 -0.23 2.40 7.02
CA VAL A 110 -1.43 3.23 7.11
C VAL A 110 -2.39 2.66 8.17
N LEU A 111 -2.58 1.34 8.17
CA LEU A 111 -3.41 0.65 9.17
C LEU A 111 -2.87 0.83 10.59
N PHE A 112 -1.55 0.78 10.76
CA PHE A 112 -0.88 1.08 12.03
C PHE A 112 -1.26 2.48 12.52
N TRP A 113 -1.13 3.48 11.66
CA TRP A 113 -1.46 4.87 12.01
C TRP A 113 -2.92 5.03 12.40
N GLU A 114 -3.85 4.48 11.60
CA GLU A 114 -5.28 4.52 11.90
C GLU A 114 -5.60 3.87 13.26
N ASN A 115 -5.04 2.70 13.54
CA ASN A 115 -5.27 2.00 14.80
C ASN A 115 -4.59 2.71 15.98
N TYR A 116 -3.43 3.33 15.77
CA TYR A 116 -2.77 4.12 16.81
C TYR A 116 -3.63 5.34 17.18
N GLN A 117 -4.24 6.02 16.20
CA GLN A 117 -5.18 7.11 16.46
C GLN A 117 -6.40 6.65 17.28
N ILE A 118 -6.94 5.46 16.99
CA ILE A 118 -8.03 4.87 17.77
C ILE A 118 -7.58 4.62 19.21
N LEU A 119 -6.39 4.06 19.41
CA LEU A 119 -5.84 3.80 20.73
C LEU A 119 -5.73 5.10 21.56
N GLN A 120 -5.23 6.17 20.94
CA GLN A 120 -5.15 7.49 21.57
C GLN A 120 -6.54 8.06 21.92
N LYS A 121 -7.55 7.88 21.05
CA LYS A 121 -8.95 8.24 21.36
C LYS A 121 -9.49 7.48 22.57
N MET A 122 -9.19 6.19 22.69
CA MET A 122 -9.62 5.39 23.83
C MET A 122 -8.99 5.90 25.13
N VAL A 123 -7.70 6.22 25.10
CA VAL A 123 -7.00 6.80 26.25
C VAL A 123 -7.61 8.13 26.66
N TYR A 124 -7.87 9.03 25.70
CA TYR A 124 -8.55 10.29 25.96
C TYR A 124 -9.91 10.08 26.62
N ARG A 125 -10.70 9.15 26.09
CA ARG A 125 -12.02 8.83 26.63
C ARG A 125 -11.93 8.29 28.04
N TYR A 126 -11.00 7.39 28.30
CA TYR A 126 -10.72 6.88 29.64
C TYR A 126 -10.40 8.01 30.62
N GLN A 127 -9.52 8.94 30.24
CA GLN A 127 -9.14 10.07 31.11
C GLN A 127 -10.34 10.98 31.44
N ILE A 128 -11.26 11.20 30.50
CA ILE A 128 -12.48 11.96 30.74
C ILE A 128 -13.36 11.23 31.76
N GLU A 129 -13.66 9.95 31.54
CA GLU A 129 -14.53 9.18 32.43
C GLU A 129 -13.89 8.99 33.82
N PHE A 130 -12.57 8.85 33.89
CA PHE A 130 -11.82 8.79 35.14
C PHE A 130 -11.97 10.09 35.95
N LYS A 131 -11.71 11.25 35.34
CA LYS A 131 -11.91 12.56 35.99
C LYS A 131 -13.36 12.77 36.43
N LYS A 132 -14.33 12.25 35.68
CA LYS A 132 -15.75 12.31 36.02
C LYS A 132 -16.07 11.42 37.24
N ALA A 133 -15.52 10.21 37.29
CA ALA A 133 -15.67 9.28 38.41
C ALA A 133 -15.05 9.84 39.70
N GLU A 134 -13.88 10.50 39.62
CA GLU A 134 -13.25 11.19 40.75
C GLU A 134 -14.15 12.28 41.34
N ARG A 135 -14.76 13.12 40.50
CA ARG A 135 -15.68 14.18 40.95
C ARG A 135 -16.92 13.64 41.65
N ILE A 136 -17.38 12.45 41.26
CA ILE A 136 -18.55 11.78 41.85
C ILE A 136 -18.16 10.99 43.11
N GLY A 137 -16.86 10.75 43.33
CA GLY A 137 -16.37 9.93 44.44
C GLY A 137 -16.65 8.44 44.28
N ASN A 138 -16.92 7.97 43.05
CA ASN A 138 -17.21 6.56 42.77
C ASN A 138 -16.30 6.02 41.66
N PRO A 139 -15.14 5.41 42.00
CA PRO A 139 -14.17 4.92 41.02
C PRO A 139 -14.68 3.73 40.20
N ARG A 140 -15.72 3.02 40.66
CA ARG A 140 -16.30 1.88 39.93
C ARG A 140 -17.04 2.31 38.66
N LEU A 141 -17.35 3.59 38.53
CA LEU A 141 -18.08 4.14 37.39
C LEU A 141 -17.28 4.05 36.08
N VAL A 142 -15.95 4.07 36.14
CA VAL A 142 -15.08 3.89 34.96
C VAL A 142 -15.22 2.48 34.38
N SER A 143 -15.22 1.45 35.24
CA SER A 143 -15.35 0.05 34.82
C SER A 143 -16.73 -0.30 34.23
N GLN A 144 -17.73 0.56 34.44
CA GLN A 144 -19.07 0.41 33.86
C GLN A 144 -19.19 1.01 32.47
N TYR A 145 -18.18 1.78 32.02
CA TYR A 145 -18.18 2.35 30.68
C TYR A 145 -17.94 1.26 29.63
N ASP A 146 -18.75 1.28 28.58
CA ASP A 146 -18.64 0.35 27.46
C ASP A 146 -17.51 0.77 26.51
N PHE A 147 -16.27 0.44 26.89
CA PHE A 147 -15.08 0.67 26.07
C PHE A 147 -15.09 -0.14 24.78
N GLU A 148 -15.73 -1.33 24.79
CA GLU A 148 -15.80 -2.22 23.65
C GLU A 148 -16.73 -1.67 22.56
N GLY A 149 -17.93 -1.24 22.94
CA GLY A 149 -18.85 -0.57 22.02
C GLY A 149 -18.25 0.71 21.44
N TYR A 150 -17.52 1.49 22.26
CA TYR A 150 -16.81 2.67 21.78
C TYR A 150 -15.71 2.32 20.76
N TYR A 151 -14.92 1.28 21.02
CA TYR A 151 -13.89 0.80 20.10
C TYR A 151 -14.47 0.37 18.74
N GLN A 152 -15.53 -0.44 18.76
CA GLN A 152 -16.23 -0.89 17.54
C GLN A 152 -16.80 0.29 16.75
N GLN A 153 -17.35 1.29 17.45
CA GLN A 153 -17.81 2.51 16.80
C GLN A 153 -16.67 3.28 16.14
N GLN A 154 -15.50 3.40 16.76
CA GLN A 154 -14.35 4.09 16.18
C GLN A 154 -13.78 3.36 14.95
N LEU A 155 -13.84 2.02 14.92
CA LEU A 155 -13.46 1.25 13.74
C LEU A 155 -14.37 1.52 12.53
N GLN A 156 -15.65 1.80 12.77
CA GLN A 156 -16.63 2.09 11.71
C GLN A 156 -16.65 3.56 11.31
N THR A 157 -16.40 4.45 12.27
CA THR A 157 -16.46 5.89 12.08
C THR A 157 -15.04 6.40 11.82
N PHE A 158 -14.64 6.46 10.55
CA PHE A 158 -13.38 7.08 10.10
C PHE A 158 -13.32 8.61 10.32
N SER A 159 -14.09 9.13 11.28
CA SER A 159 -14.06 10.54 11.68
C SER A 159 -12.78 10.79 12.46
N VAL A 160 -11.77 11.29 11.77
CA VAL A 160 -10.58 11.88 12.38
C VAL A 160 -10.98 13.26 12.90
N SER A 161 -11.62 13.34 14.07
CA SER A 161 -11.69 14.62 14.76
C SER A 161 -10.25 15.03 15.07
N SER A 162 -9.87 16.24 14.68
CA SER A 162 -8.52 16.78 14.92
C SER A 162 -8.13 16.58 16.38
N MET A 163 -7.16 15.72 16.61
CA MET A 163 -6.52 15.46 17.92
C MET A 163 -5.62 16.63 18.37
N ASP A 164 -5.68 17.76 17.66
CA ASP A 164 -4.71 18.86 17.73
C ASP A 164 -4.65 19.56 19.10
N GLU A 165 -5.57 19.23 20.03
CA GLU A 165 -5.63 19.80 21.39
C GLU A 165 -5.49 18.74 22.50
N TYR A 166 -5.01 17.53 22.17
CA TYR A 166 -4.86 16.47 23.16
C TYR A 166 -3.41 16.32 23.64
N SER A 167 -3.17 16.72 24.89
CA SER A 167 -1.93 16.44 25.63
C SER A 167 -2.19 15.32 26.62
N TYR A 168 -1.51 14.18 26.43
CA TYR A 168 -1.49 13.06 27.38
C TYR A 168 -0.12 12.94 28.01
N ASP A 169 -0.06 12.30 29.18
CA ASP A 169 1.20 11.89 29.80
C ASP A 169 1.65 10.54 29.20
N PRO A 170 2.75 10.49 28.42
CA PRO A 170 3.22 9.25 27.82
C PRO A 170 3.66 8.21 28.85
N ASN A 171 4.06 8.65 30.05
CA ASN A 171 4.58 7.78 31.11
C ASN A 171 3.46 7.19 31.98
N MET A 172 2.21 7.57 31.74
CA MET A 172 1.07 7.03 32.46
C MET A 172 0.95 5.52 32.18
N PRO A 173 0.71 4.68 33.21
CA PRO A 173 0.42 3.27 33.00
C PRO A 173 -0.82 3.05 32.15
N VAL A 174 -0.79 2.00 31.34
CA VAL A 174 -1.97 1.54 30.62
C VAL A 174 -3.03 1.07 31.63
N PRO A 175 -4.25 1.67 31.63
CA PRO A 175 -5.35 1.21 32.47
C PRO A 175 -5.74 -0.24 32.13
N ARG A 176 -6.22 -0.97 33.14
CA ARG A 176 -6.61 -2.39 32.97
C ARG A 176 -7.70 -2.57 31.92
N GLU A 177 -8.62 -1.61 31.85
CA GLU A 177 -9.71 -1.54 30.88
C GLU A 177 -9.21 -1.42 29.44
N LEU A 178 -8.03 -0.84 29.23
CA LEU A 178 -7.43 -0.63 27.90
C LEU A 178 -6.38 -1.69 27.53
N MET A 179 -5.96 -2.52 28.49
CA MET A 179 -4.85 -3.46 28.33
C MET A 179 -5.04 -4.42 27.14
N THR A 180 -6.25 -4.94 26.96
CA THR A 180 -6.57 -5.85 25.85
C THR A 180 -6.31 -5.21 24.48
N TYR A 181 -6.60 -3.93 24.32
CA TYR A 181 -6.36 -3.21 23.05
C TYR A 181 -4.87 -2.98 22.81
N TYR A 182 -4.09 -2.69 23.86
CA TYR A 182 -2.63 -2.57 23.76
C TYR A 182 -1.99 -3.92 23.38
N ILE A 183 -2.43 -5.02 23.98
CA ILE A 183 -1.98 -6.39 23.65
C ILE A 183 -2.34 -6.74 22.20
N SER A 184 -3.58 -6.47 21.78
CA SER A 184 -4.03 -6.71 20.41
C SER A 184 -3.22 -5.90 19.40
N PHE A 185 -2.98 -4.62 19.69
CA PHE A 185 -2.17 -3.73 18.86
C PHE A 185 -0.73 -4.27 18.71
N TYR A 186 -0.13 -4.71 19.81
CA TYR A 186 1.19 -5.33 19.81
C TYR A 186 1.25 -6.57 18.91
N HIS A 187 0.35 -7.53 19.11
CA HIS A 187 0.35 -8.76 18.30
C HIS A 187 -0.02 -8.54 16.84
N THR A 188 -0.74 -7.46 16.52
CA THR A 188 -1.14 -7.15 15.15
C THR A 188 0.01 -6.52 14.37
N PHE A 189 0.68 -5.54 14.98
CA PHE A 189 1.60 -4.65 14.25
C PHE A 189 3.06 -4.71 14.70
N ILE A 190 3.36 -5.13 15.92
CA ILE A 190 4.74 -5.11 16.45
C ILE A 190 5.37 -6.51 16.46
N ASP A 191 4.57 -7.52 16.78
CA ASP A 191 5.01 -8.91 16.76
C ASP A 191 5.42 -9.31 15.34
N SER A 192 6.61 -9.88 15.19
CA SER A 192 7.14 -10.38 13.93
C SER A 192 6.27 -11.45 13.26
N LEU A 193 5.46 -12.15 14.04
CA LEU A 193 4.48 -13.14 13.57
C LEU A 193 3.08 -12.52 13.37
N GLY A 194 2.94 -11.23 13.61
CA GLY A 194 1.71 -10.49 13.49
C GLY A 194 1.23 -10.39 12.04
N PRO A 195 -0.09 -10.40 11.80
CA PRO A 195 -0.67 -10.37 10.46
C PRO A 195 -0.37 -9.08 9.68
N ALA A 196 -0.05 -7.98 10.37
CA ALA A 196 0.26 -6.68 9.78
C ALA A 196 1.52 -6.08 10.43
N SER A 197 2.52 -6.93 10.74
CA SER A 197 3.77 -6.48 11.35
C SER A 197 4.40 -5.36 10.53
N VAL A 198 4.63 -4.21 11.17
CA VAL A 198 5.26 -3.07 10.52
C VAL A 198 6.79 -3.17 10.57
N ASN A 199 7.45 -2.54 9.61
CA ASN A 199 8.91 -2.53 9.52
C ASN A 199 9.48 -1.39 10.39
N ILE A 200 9.80 -1.67 11.65
CA ILE A 200 10.41 -0.71 12.58
C ILE A 200 11.77 -1.22 13.09
N SER A 201 12.56 -0.32 13.66
CA SER A 201 13.89 -0.64 14.17
C SER A 201 13.84 -1.68 15.29
N GLY A 202 14.83 -2.59 15.30
CA GLY A 202 14.94 -3.62 16.33
C GLY A 202 15.14 -3.06 17.74
N SER A 203 15.69 -1.85 17.87
CA SER A 203 15.75 -1.11 19.13
C SER A 203 14.36 -0.76 19.65
N THR A 204 13.49 -0.25 18.77
CA THR A 204 12.11 0.12 19.12
C THR A 204 11.28 -1.12 19.49
N ILE A 205 11.43 -2.23 18.75
CA ILE A 205 10.77 -3.49 19.10
C ILE A 205 11.21 -3.98 20.49
N LYS A 206 12.51 -3.96 20.78
CA LYS A 206 13.05 -4.36 22.10
C LYS A 206 12.54 -3.46 23.22
N GLN A 207 12.45 -2.16 22.99
CA GLN A 207 11.90 -1.20 23.94
C GLN A 207 10.43 -1.54 24.23
N ILE A 208 9.60 -1.65 23.18
CA ILE A 208 8.17 -1.96 23.32
C ILE A 208 7.98 -3.28 24.07
N TYR A 209 8.75 -4.32 23.71
CA TYR A 209 8.68 -5.61 24.39
C TYR A 209 9.06 -5.50 25.87
N GLY A 210 10.13 -4.76 26.18
CA GLY A 210 10.54 -4.51 27.57
C GLY A 210 9.46 -3.80 28.39
N GLU A 211 8.85 -2.75 27.83
CA GLU A 211 7.75 -2.02 28.47
C GLU A 211 6.51 -2.91 28.63
N MET A 212 6.12 -3.66 27.60
CA MET A 212 4.96 -4.55 27.62
C MET A 212 5.08 -5.64 28.70
N CYS A 213 6.28 -6.20 28.90
CA CYS A 213 6.51 -7.26 29.89
C CYS A 213 6.66 -6.75 31.34
N SER A 214 6.99 -5.46 31.53
CA SER A 214 7.31 -4.91 32.85
C SER A 214 6.22 -3.98 33.36
N TYR A 215 6.06 -2.84 32.70
CA TYR A 215 5.12 -1.80 33.07
C TYR A 215 4.65 -1.07 31.79
N PRO A 216 3.57 -1.55 31.14
CA PRO A 216 3.08 -0.96 29.91
C PRO A 216 2.68 0.50 30.13
N THR A 217 3.22 1.39 29.31
CA THR A 217 2.89 2.82 29.33
C THR A 217 2.03 3.19 28.13
N ILE A 218 1.24 4.26 28.26
CA ILE A 218 0.37 4.74 27.19
C ILE A 218 1.17 5.14 25.95
N GLY A 219 2.35 5.73 26.15
CA GLY A 219 3.26 6.18 25.10
C GLY A 219 4.21 5.11 24.56
N MET A 220 4.10 3.84 24.96
CA MET A 220 5.08 2.81 24.59
C MET A 220 5.23 2.62 23.06
N PHE A 221 4.20 2.98 22.27
CA PHE A 221 4.22 2.90 20.80
C PHE A 221 4.62 4.21 20.09
N ASP A 222 4.93 5.29 20.81
CA ASP A 222 5.15 6.61 20.23
C ASP A 222 6.39 6.66 19.32
N ASN A 223 7.44 5.92 19.68
CA ASN A 223 8.64 5.76 18.87
C ASN A 223 8.34 5.01 17.56
N ALA A 224 7.60 3.91 17.63
CA ALA A 224 7.16 3.18 16.44
C ALA A 224 6.29 4.05 15.53
N LYS A 225 5.37 4.82 16.12
CA LYS A 225 4.55 5.79 15.38
C LYS A 225 5.40 6.81 14.62
N ASN A 226 6.44 7.38 15.26
CA ASN A 226 7.33 8.33 14.58
C ASN A 226 8.05 7.67 13.39
N GLU A 227 8.63 6.48 13.58
CA GLU A 227 9.31 5.75 12.50
C GLU A 227 8.37 5.44 11.32
N ILE A 228 7.14 5.02 11.61
CA ILE A 228 6.15 4.69 10.58
C ILE A 228 5.68 5.93 9.81
N VAL A 229 5.45 7.05 10.51
CA VAL A 229 5.11 8.31 9.85
C VAL A 229 6.25 8.78 8.96
N GLU A 230 7.50 8.71 9.41
CA GLU A 230 8.68 9.04 8.60
C GLU A 230 8.82 8.10 7.38
N MET A 231 8.55 6.81 7.57
CA MET A 231 8.54 5.83 6.48
C MET A 231 7.49 6.16 5.44
N MET A 232 6.25 6.44 5.85
CA MET A 232 5.18 6.82 4.92
C MET A 232 5.49 8.15 4.21
N TYR A 233 6.02 9.12 4.94
CA TYR A 233 6.42 10.41 4.40
C TYR A 233 7.50 10.29 3.32
N SER A 234 8.47 9.38 3.49
CA SER A 234 9.56 9.20 2.52
C SER A 234 9.21 8.27 1.35
N SER A 235 8.18 7.43 1.50
CA SER A 235 7.80 6.41 0.51
C SER A 235 6.55 6.78 -0.30
N ILE A 236 5.38 6.86 0.35
CA ILE A 236 4.07 6.95 -0.30
C ILE A 236 3.57 8.40 -0.46
N PHE A 237 3.99 9.31 0.42
CA PHE A 237 3.58 10.72 0.33
C PHE A 237 4.04 11.43 -0.97
N PRO A 238 5.27 11.25 -1.48
CA PRO A 238 5.67 11.84 -2.76
C PRO A 238 4.83 11.34 -3.94
N ILE A 239 4.35 10.10 -3.86
CA ILE A 239 3.47 9.50 -4.88
C ILE A 239 2.11 10.19 -4.86
N LEU A 240 1.54 10.42 -3.67
CA LEU A 240 0.30 11.17 -3.48
C LEU A 240 0.40 12.59 -4.10
N LEU A 241 1.48 13.31 -3.78
CA LEU A 241 1.72 14.65 -4.34
C LEU A 241 1.83 14.62 -5.88
N ARG A 242 2.48 13.60 -6.45
CA ARG A 242 2.61 13.43 -7.90
C ARG A 242 1.26 13.15 -8.57
N GLN A 243 0.42 12.31 -7.96
CA GLN A 243 -0.91 11.98 -8.50
C GLN A 243 -1.83 13.20 -8.50
N ASN A 244 -1.91 13.93 -7.38
CA ASN A 244 -2.73 15.13 -7.26
C ASN A 244 -2.34 16.24 -8.26
N ARG A 245 -1.04 16.45 -8.52
CA ARG A 245 -0.60 17.39 -9.56
C ARG A 245 -0.99 16.98 -10.98
N LYS A 246 -0.90 15.69 -11.30
CA LYS A 246 -1.31 15.19 -12.62
C LYS A 246 -2.81 15.42 -12.83
N GLN A 247 -3.62 15.23 -11.80
CA GLN A 247 -5.06 15.53 -11.86
C GLN A 247 -5.28 17.03 -12.13
N MET A 248 -4.62 17.92 -11.38
CA MET A 248 -4.74 19.37 -11.58
C MET A 248 -4.30 19.82 -12.99
N ASN A 249 -3.14 19.36 -13.48
CA ASN A 249 -2.65 19.71 -14.81
C ASN A 249 -3.58 19.20 -15.93
N ASN A 250 -4.14 17.99 -15.76
CA ASN A 250 -5.08 17.43 -16.73
C ASN A 250 -6.41 18.21 -16.77
N ILE A 251 -6.83 18.80 -15.65
CA ILE A 251 -8.00 19.67 -15.58
C ILE A 251 -7.70 20.99 -16.31
N THR A 252 -6.54 21.62 -16.06
CA THR A 252 -6.16 22.89 -16.71
C THR A 252 -6.00 22.79 -18.22
N ILE A 253 -5.61 21.63 -18.77
CA ILE A 253 -5.45 21.44 -20.23
C ILE A 253 -6.81 21.24 -20.95
N ARG A 254 -7.89 20.97 -20.20
CA ARG A 254 -9.24 20.77 -20.77
C ARG A 254 -10.10 22.04 -20.82
N TYR A 255 -9.58 23.17 -20.34
CA TYR A 255 -10.20 24.49 -20.44
C TYR A 255 -9.36 25.37 -21.36
#